data_AF-A0A8T5GH97-F1
#
_entry.id   AF-A0A8T5GH97-F1
#
_cell.length_a   1.000
_cell.length_b   1.000
_cell.length_c   1.000
_cell.angle_alpha   90.00
_cell.angle_beta   90.00
_cell.angle_gamma   90.00
#
_symmetry.space_group_name_H-M   'P 1'
#
loop_
_entity.id
_entity.type
_entity.pdbx_description
1 polymer ?
#
loop_
_entity_poly.entity_id
_entity_poly.type
_entity_poly.pdbx_seq_one_letter_code
_entity_poly.pdbx_strand_id
1 'polypeptide(L)'
;TNRLGAKDADLFMYISEAGNEVDLKAEHINQYIRESSGEGFTAKNFRTWAATSRCAERLAFLSKVQTPQAMKKWLKAMPDVESIGKIWTEGDWEVPTSEAQRSKVMLAVIDTVASDLGNTRAVCRSSYIHPWFMDAWMKGTLGTAWESVELERKMQGLSPGESATLRILKTI
;
A
#
# COMPACT_ATOMS: atom_id res chain seq x y z
N THR A 1 -38.15 6.14 2.57
CA THR A 1 -37.44 7.25 1.91
C THR A 1 -36.16 7.51 2.67
N ASN A 2 -35.02 7.05 2.14
CA ASN A 2 -33.68 7.19 2.73
C ASN A 2 -33.24 8.65 2.58
N ARG A 3 -33.73 9.55 3.45
CA ARG A 3 -33.23 10.92 3.48
C ARG A 3 -31.78 10.91 3.95
N LEU A 4 -30.90 11.54 3.17
CA LEU A 4 -29.55 11.93 3.60
C LEU A 4 -29.63 12.57 5.00
N GLY A 5 -28.96 11.95 5.99
CA GLY A 5 -28.98 12.38 7.39
C GLY A 5 -29.88 11.58 8.33
N ALA A 6 -30.62 10.57 7.84
CA ALA A 6 -31.25 9.58 8.72
C ALA A 6 -30.19 8.67 9.35
N LYS A 7 -30.39 8.28 10.61
CA LYS A 7 -29.42 7.51 11.41
C LYS A 7 -28.98 6.17 10.79
N ASP A 8 -29.78 5.63 9.87
CA ASP A 8 -29.58 4.30 9.27
C ASP A 8 -29.51 4.34 7.72
N ALA A 9 -29.34 5.53 7.12
CA ALA A 9 -29.22 5.65 5.67
C ALA A 9 -27.79 5.37 5.20
N ASP A 10 -27.64 4.63 4.10
CA ASP A 10 -26.35 4.43 3.43
C ASP A 10 -25.79 5.78 2.93
N LEU A 11 -24.49 6.02 3.17
CA LEU A 11 -23.84 7.28 2.78
C LEU A 11 -23.74 7.45 1.26
N PHE A 12 -23.53 6.35 0.53
CA PHE A 12 -23.37 6.37 -0.92
C PHE A 12 -24.67 5.94 -1.62
N MET A 13 -25.18 6.81 -2.48
CA MET A 13 -26.44 6.66 -3.21
C MET A 13 -26.33 7.37 -4.57
N TYR A 14 -27.10 6.93 -5.55
CA TYR A 14 -27.33 7.67 -6.81
C TYR A 14 -28.83 7.78 -7.11
N ILE A 15 -29.20 8.71 -7.99
CA ILE A 15 -30.56 8.85 -8.51
C ILE A 15 -30.62 8.09 -9.85
N SER A 16 -31.49 7.09 -9.94
CA SER A 16 -31.72 6.32 -11.16
C SER A 16 -32.39 7.17 -12.25
N GLU A 17 -32.36 6.70 -13.51
CA GLU A 17 -33.04 7.37 -14.63
C GLU A 17 -34.55 7.55 -14.41
N ALA A 18 -35.17 6.66 -13.62
CA ALA A 18 -36.57 6.75 -13.22
C ALA A 18 -36.84 7.76 -12.09
N GLY A 19 -35.81 8.48 -11.61
CA GLY A 19 -35.90 9.46 -10.53
C GLY A 19 -35.90 8.86 -9.12
N ASN A 20 -35.70 7.55 -8.98
CA ASN A 20 -35.65 6.89 -7.66
C ASN A 20 -34.26 6.99 -7.04
N GLU A 21 -34.21 7.20 -5.72
CA GLU A 21 -33.01 7.07 -4.90
C GLU A 21 -32.60 5.59 -4.77
N VAL A 22 -31.35 5.27 -5.10
CA VAL A 22 -30.80 3.91 -5.06
C VAL A 22 -29.49 3.89 -4.29
N ASP A 23 -29.39 3.02 -3.28
CA ASP A 23 -28.17 2.82 -2.51
C ASP A 23 -27.04 2.24 -3.39
N LEU A 24 -25.82 2.77 -3.24
CA LEU A 24 -24.66 2.29 -3.97
C LEU A 24 -24.05 1.05 -3.32
N LYS A 25 -24.41 -0.13 -3.84
CA LYS A 25 -23.84 -1.43 -3.43
C LYS A 25 -22.52 -1.79 -4.16
N ALA A 26 -21.79 -2.77 -3.60
CA ALA A 26 -20.50 -3.23 -4.13
C ALA A 26 -20.57 -3.79 -5.57
N GLU A 27 -21.70 -4.36 -5.98
CA GLU A 27 -21.92 -4.84 -7.34
C GLU A 27 -21.89 -3.70 -8.37
N HIS A 28 -22.49 -2.55 -8.06
CA HIS A 28 -22.46 -1.36 -8.93
C HIS A 28 -21.04 -0.85 -9.13
N ILE A 29 -20.23 -0.84 -8.06
CA ILE A 29 -18.83 -0.42 -8.13
C ILE A 29 -18.03 -1.38 -9.01
N ASN A 30 -18.21 -2.69 -8.83
CA ASN A 30 -17.51 -3.68 -9.65
C ASN A 30 -17.98 -3.66 -11.11
N GLN A 31 -19.26 -3.41 -11.37
CA GLN A 31 -19.77 -3.20 -12.72
C GLN A 31 -19.09 -1.99 -13.37
N TYR A 32 -19.08 -0.84 -12.70
CA TYR A 32 -18.41 0.37 -13.19
C TYR A 32 -16.92 0.14 -13.50
N ILE A 33 -16.21 -0.57 -12.62
CA ILE A 33 -14.79 -0.91 -12.83
C ILE A 33 -14.62 -1.78 -14.08
N ARG A 34 -15.47 -2.79 -14.28
CA ARG A 34 -15.42 -3.67 -15.46
C ARG A 34 -15.67 -2.89 -16.75
N GLU A 35 -16.68 -2.04 -16.76
CA GLU A 35 -17.02 -1.20 -17.93
C GLU A 35 -15.88 -0.23 -18.27
N SER A 36 -15.20 0.32 -17.26
CA SER A 36 -14.13 1.30 -17.46
C SER A 36 -12.75 0.68 -17.72
N SER A 37 -12.48 -0.52 -17.19
CA SER A 37 -11.13 -1.12 -17.12
C SER A 37 -11.02 -2.50 -17.78
N GLY A 38 -12.13 -3.04 -18.30
CA GLY A 38 -12.23 -4.41 -18.83
C GLY A 38 -12.54 -5.47 -17.76
N GLU A 39 -12.83 -6.70 -18.18
CA GLU A 39 -13.34 -7.76 -17.30
C GLU A 39 -12.33 -8.32 -16.27
N GLY A 40 -11.05 -7.96 -16.39
CA GLY A 40 -9.97 -8.46 -15.53
C GLY A 40 -9.80 -7.74 -14.19
N PHE A 41 -10.51 -6.64 -13.95
CA PHE A 41 -10.32 -5.81 -12.76
C PHE A 41 -11.58 -5.72 -11.89
N THR A 42 -11.35 -5.66 -10.59
CA THR A 42 -12.36 -5.52 -9.53
C THR A 42 -11.84 -4.54 -8.48
N ALA A 43 -12.71 -4.13 -7.54
CA ALA A 43 -12.30 -3.30 -6.40
C ALA A 43 -11.13 -3.91 -5.59
N LYS A 44 -11.02 -5.24 -5.57
CA LYS A 44 -9.92 -5.96 -4.90
C LYS A 44 -8.56 -5.65 -5.53
N ASN A 45 -8.50 -5.45 -6.85
CA ASN A 45 -7.23 -5.17 -7.54
C ASN A 45 -6.62 -3.85 -7.06
N PHE A 46 -7.44 -2.83 -6.83
CA PHE A 46 -6.98 -1.55 -6.27
C PHE A 46 -6.39 -1.71 -4.87
N ARG A 47 -7.04 -2.50 -3.99
CA ARG A 47 -6.50 -2.80 -2.66
C ARG A 47 -5.19 -3.58 -2.71
N THR A 48 -5.08 -4.53 -3.64
CA THR A 48 -3.87 -5.36 -3.84
C THR A 48 -2.72 -4.51 -4.37
N TRP A 49 -2.99 -3.65 -5.35
CA TRP A 49 -2.03 -2.68 -5.87
C TRP A 49 -1.54 -1.73 -4.77
N ALA A 50 -2.46 -1.11 -4.03
CA ALA A 50 -2.14 -0.18 -2.95
C ALA A 50 -1.34 -0.85 -1.84
N ALA A 51 -1.67 -2.09 -1.46
CA ALA A 51 -0.90 -2.84 -0.46
C ALA A 51 0.54 -3.11 -0.94
N THR A 52 0.67 -3.56 -2.18
CA THR A 52 1.95 -3.93 -2.77
C THR A 52 2.86 -2.70 -2.93
N SER A 53 2.37 -1.62 -3.55
CA SER A 53 3.16 -0.42 -3.79
C SER A 53 3.58 0.27 -2.49
N ARG A 54 2.69 0.38 -1.51
CA ARG A 54 3.03 0.94 -0.17
C ARG A 54 4.06 0.09 0.56
N CYS A 55 3.90 -1.24 0.55
CA CYS A 55 4.87 -2.13 1.17
C CYS A 55 6.25 -2.00 0.52
N ALA A 56 6.28 -2.03 -0.82
CA ALA A 56 7.49 -1.91 -1.61
C ALA A 56 8.22 -0.59 -1.34
N GLU A 57 7.52 0.54 -1.41
CA GLU A 57 8.08 1.87 -1.19
C GLU A 57 8.61 2.05 0.26
N ARG A 58 7.87 1.55 1.26
CA ARG A 58 8.28 1.60 2.66
C ARG A 58 9.54 0.78 2.93
N LEU A 59 9.60 -0.45 2.41
CA LEU A 59 10.78 -1.31 2.55
C LEU A 59 11.96 -0.78 1.74
N ALA A 60 11.71 -0.19 0.55
CA ALA A 60 12.75 0.44 -0.26
C ALA A 60 13.37 1.64 0.46
N PHE A 61 12.56 2.49 1.12
CA PHE A 61 13.08 3.57 1.95
C PHE A 61 14.01 3.04 3.06
N LEU A 62 13.60 1.97 3.75
CA LEU A 62 14.38 1.34 4.82
C LEU A 62 15.56 0.47 4.32
N SER A 63 15.68 0.26 3.01
CA SER A 63 16.78 -0.50 2.39
C SER A 63 18.03 0.35 2.13
N LYS A 64 18.01 1.61 2.55
CA LYS A 64 19.09 2.58 2.43
C LYS A 64 19.40 3.19 3.79
N VAL A 65 20.61 3.70 3.96
CA VAL A 65 20.94 4.52 5.14
C VAL A 65 20.08 5.79 5.10
N GLN A 66 19.46 6.15 6.22
CA GLN A 66 18.64 7.36 6.32
C GLN A 66 19.15 8.26 7.44
N THR A 67 19.15 9.56 7.20
CA THR A 67 19.46 10.55 8.24
C THR A 67 18.33 10.58 9.29
N PRO A 68 18.58 11.11 10.50
CA PRO A 68 17.57 11.16 11.55
C PRO A 68 16.39 12.05 11.13
N GLN A 69 16.67 13.08 10.33
CA GLN A 69 15.66 13.98 9.80
C GLN A 69 14.76 13.30 8.75
N ALA A 70 15.34 12.46 7.88
CA ALA A 70 14.59 11.67 6.93
C ALA A 70 13.70 10.65 7.65
N MET A 71 14.23 9.95 8.67
CA MET A 71 13.46 9.02 9.50
C MET A 71 12.28 9.71 10.21
N LYS A 72 12.52 10.84 10.88
CA LYS A 72 11.45 11.62 11.53
C LYS A 72 10.35 12.02 10.55
N LYS A 73 10.73 12.53 9.38
CA LYS A 73 9.78 12.93 8.34
C LYS A 73 8.98 11.72 7.82
N TRP A 74 9.65 10.60 7.60
CA TRP A 74 9.02 9.38 7.09
C TRP A 74 8.06 8.76 8.10
N LEU A 75 8.46 8.62 9.37
CA LEU A 75 7.59 8.12 10.45
C LEU A 75 6.34 8.97 10.64
N LYS A 76 6.44 10.30 10.53
CA LYS A 76 5.28 11.21 10.60
C LYS A 76 4.25 10.98 9.47
N ALA A 77 4.68 10.42 8.34
CA ALA A 77 3.79 10.11 7.22
C ALA A 77 3.16 8.72 7.32
N MET A 78 3.56 7.89 8.29
CA MET A 78 3.00 6.56 8.51
C MET A 78 1.73 6.62 9.37
N PRO A 79 0.81 5.65 9.22
CA PRO A 79 -0.30 5.50 10.16
C PRO A 79 0.24 5.24 11.58
N ASP A 80 -0.55 5.64 12.58
CA ASP A 80 -0.21 5.47 13.99
C ASP A 80 -0.25 3.98 14.38
N VAL A 81 0.91 3.34 14.34
CA VAL A 81 1.10 1.92 14.61
C VAL A 81 2.31 1.76 15.53
N GLU A 82 2.09 1.15 16.70
CA GLU A 82 3.12 1.02 17.73
C GLU A 82 4.40 0.31 17.22
N SER A 83 4.27 -0.69 16.34
CA SER A 83 5.39 -1.49 15.85
C SER A 83 6.37 -0.69 15.00
N ILE A 84 5.91 0.30 14.21
CA ILE A 84 6.81 1.14 13.41
C ILE A 84 7.55 2.18 14.26
N GLY A 85 6.96 2.62 15.38
CA GLY A 85 7.66 3.46 16.36
C GLY A 85 8.81 2.73 17.07
N LYS A 86 8.82 1.39 17.06
CA LYS A 86 9.81 0.54 17.74
C LYS A 86 10.99 0.10 16.87
N ILE A 87 11.03 0.46 15.58
CA ILE A 87 12.14 0.09 14.69
C ILE A 87 13.30 1.07 14.75
N TRP A 88 13.06 2.31 15.18
CA TRP A 88 14.05 3.37 15.23
C TRP A 88 13.71 4.36 16.34
N THR A 89 14.72 4.85 17.07
CA THR A 89 14.57 5.82 18.16
C THR A 89 15.32 7.12 17.88
N GLU A 90 16.60 7.01 17.53
CA GLU A 90 17.48 8.14 17.24
C GLU A 90 18.68 7.70 16.39
N GLY A 91 19.50 8.66 15.98
CA GLY A 91 20.67 8.41 15.13
C GLY A 91 20.32 8.11 13.67
N ASP A 92 21.34 7.81 12.89
CA ASP A 92 21.16 7.38 11.51
C ASP A 92 20.47 6.00 11.50
N TRP A 93 19.58 5.81 10.54
CA TRP A 93 19.06 4.49 10.25
C TRP A 93 20.09 3.71 9.44
N GLU A 94 20.48 2.56 9.96
CA GLU A 94 21.31 1.59 9.25
C GLU A 94 20.45 0.44 8.73
N VAL A 95 20.79 -0.05 7.54
CA VAL A 95 20.08 -1.16 6.91
C VAL A 95 20.33 -2.44 7.71
N PRO A 96 19.29 -3.14 8.19
CA PRO A 96 19.48 -4.33 9.00
C PRO A 96 20.19 -5.45 8.23
N THR A 97 21.24 -6.01 8.85
CA THR A 97 22.06 -7.10 8.26
C THR A 97 21.58 -8.49 8.67
N SER A 98 20.98 -8.62 9.86
CA SER A 98 20.47 -9.89 10.37
C SER A 98 19.05 -10.20 9.90
N GLU A 99 18.77 -11.48 9.68
CA GLU A 99 17.44 -11.96 9.29
C GLU A 99 16.36 -11.64 10.35
N ALA A 100 16.71 -11.72 11.64
CA ALA A 100 15.79 -11.41 12.74
C ALA A 100 15.38 -9.93 12.73
N GLN A 101 16.33 -9.01 12.51
CA GLN A 101 16.02 -7.58 12.41
C GLN A 101 15.23 -7.28 11.13
N ARG A 102 15.61 -7.86 9.98
CA ARG A 102 14.83 -7.71 8.73
C ARG A 102 13.40 -8.21 8.90
N SER A 103 13.20 -9.34 9.57
CA SER A 103 11.86 -9.86 9.90
C SER A 103 11.07 -8.89 10.77
N LYS A 104 11.67 -8.34 11.84
CA LYS A 104 11.01 -7.37 12.73
C LYS A 104 10.55 -6.13 11.95
N VAL A 105 11.43 -5.58 11.09
CA VAL A 105 11.13 -4.39 10.28
C VAL A 105 10.05 -4.68 9.24
N MET A 106 10.14 -5.82 8.55
CA MET A 106 9.13 -6.23 7.58
C MET A 106 7.74 -6.33 8.22
N LEU A 107 7.64 -6.95 9.40
CA LEU A 107 6.36 -7.08 10.10
C LEU A 107 5.81 -5.71 10.54
N ALA A 108 6.67 -4.80 11.00
CA ALA A 108 6.26 -3.44 11.33
C ALA A 108 5.75 -2.68 10.09
N VAL A 109 6.42 -2.82 8.93
CA VAL A 109 5.92 -2.25 7.67
C VAL A 109 4.59 -2.87 7.27
N ILE A 110 4.42 -4.19 7.37
CA ILE A 110 3.14 -4.84 7.04
C ILE A 110 2.02 -4.33 7.96
N ASP A 111 2.29 -4.05 9.24
CA ASP A 111 1.29 -3.46 10.14
C ASP A 111 0.82 -2.09 9.67
N THR A 112 1.74 -1.25 9.18
CA THR A 112 1.36 0.05 8.61
C THR A 112 0.46 -0.11 7.38
N VAL A 113 0.73 -1.10 6.52
CA VAL A 113 -0.10 -1.36 5.33
C VAL A 113 -1.45 -1.95 5.71
N ALA A 114 -1.47 -2.84 6.70
CA ALA A 114 -2.70 -3.42 7.24
C ALA A 114 -3.61 -2.36 7.85
N SER A 115 -3.02 -1.41 8.60
CA SER A 115 -3.72 -0.24 9.17
C SER A 115 -4.33 0.64 8.08
N ASP A 116 -3.57 1.00 7.04
CA ASP A 116 -4.07 1.81 5.91
C ASP A 116 -5.28 1.19 5.20
N LEU A 117 -5.33 -0.14 5.13
CA LEU A 117 -6.35 -0.88 4.38
C LEU A 117 -7.51 -1.39 5.23
N GLY A 118 -7.43 -1.27 6.56
CA GLY A 118 -8.39 -1.86 7.49
C GLY A 118 -8.39 -3.40 7.46
N ASN A 119 -7.22 -4.02 7.29
CA ASN A 119 -7.05 -5.48 7.30
C ASN A 119 -6.24 -5.94 8.52
N THR A 120 -6.24 -7.25 8.80
CA THR A 120 -5.25 -7.84 9.72
C THR A 120 -3.89 -8.00 9.03
N ARG A 121 -2.80 -8.03 9.81
CA ARG A 121 -1.45 -8.32 9.30
C ARG A 121 -1.41 -9.60 8.46
N ALA A 122 -2.00 -10.67 8.95
CA ALA A 122 -1.98 -11.98 8.29
C ALA A 122 -2.69 -11.95 6.92
N VAL A 123 -3.86 -11.29 6.85
CA VAL A 123 -4.61 -11.12 5.60
C VAL A 123 -3.84 -10.22 4.63
N CYS A 124 -3.30 -9.09 5.11
CA CYS A 124 -2.53 -8.17 4.27
C CYS A 124 -1.31 -8.86 3.65
N ARG A 125 -0.55 -9.60 4.47
CA ARG A 125 0.64 -10.34 4.05
C ARG A 125 0.35 -11.43 3.02
N SER A 126 -0.71 -12.23 3.24
CA SER A 126 -0.98 -13.42 2.42
C SER A 126 -1.77 -13.14 1.14
N SER A 127 -2.59 -12.09 1.14
CA SER A 127 -3.64 -11.91 0.11
C SER A 127 -3.55 -10.60 -0.66
N TYR A 128 -2.75 -9.64 -0.22
CA TYR A 128 -2.71 -8.28 -0.81
C TYR A 128 -1.31 -7.83 -1.23
N ILE A 129 -0.27 -8.19 -0.49
CA ILE A 129 1.11 -7.79 -0.82
C ILE A 129 1.72 -8.84 -1.74
N HIS A 130 2.26 -8.41 -2.88
CA HIS A 130 3.01 -9.30 -3.77
C HIS A 130 4.27 -9.85 -3.05
N PRO A 131 4.47 -11.18 -3.00
CA PRO A 131 5.47 -11.81 -2.13
C PRO A 131 6.91 -11.41 -2.45
N TRP A 132 7.20 -11.14 -3.73
CA TRP A 132 8.55 -10.81 -4.17
C TRP A 132 9.19 -9.64 -3.40
N PHE A 133 8.44 -8.60 -3.04
CA PHE A 133 9.00 -7.47 -2.29
C PHE A 133 9.42 -7.84 -0.87
N MET A 134 8.64 -8.72 -0.22
CA MET A 134 9.00 -9.27 1.10
C MET A 134 10.23 -10.17 0.99
N ASP A 135 10.29 -11.01 -0.03
CA ASP A 135 11.42 -11.92 -0.25
C ASP A 135 12.71 -11.15 -0.60
N ALA A 136 12.63 -10.14 -1.48
CA ALA A 136 13.74 -9.29 -1.85
C ALA A 136 14.25 -8.47 -0.65
N TRP A 137 13.35 -7.99 0.21
CA TRP A 137 13.73 -7.37 1.47
C TRP A 137 14.48 -8.35 2.37
N MET A 138 13.93 -9.54 2.59
CA MET A 138 14.54 -10.56 3.45
C MET A 138 15.92 -10.99 2.96
N LYS A 139 16.13 -11.03 1.64
CA LYS A 139 17.43 -11.32 0.99
C LYS A 139 18.38 -10.12 0.95
N GLY A 140 17.93 -8.92 1.32
CA GLY A 140 18.73 -7.69 1.24
C GLY A 140 18.94 -7.18 -0.19
N THR A 141 18.20 -7.68 -1.19
CA THR A 141 18.36 -7.31 -2.60
C THR A 141 17.38 -6.23 -3.05
N LEU A 142 16.39 -5.87 -2.22
CA LEU A 142 15.36 -4.89 -2.58
C LEU A 142 15.94 -3.50 -2.89
N GLY A 143 16.92 -3.03 -2.12
CA GLY A 143 17.52 -1.70 -2.32
C GLY A 143 18.15 -1.56 -3.70
N THR A 144 18.98 -2.53 -4.09
CA THR A 144 19.60 -2.58 -5.43
C THR A 144 18.56 -2.65 -6.54
N ALA A 145 17.50 -3.46 -6.37
CA ALA A 145 16.44 -3.55 -7.37
C ALA A 145 15.67 -2.21 -7.50
N TRP A 146 15.42 -1.53 -6.37
CA TRP A 146 14.72 -0.25 -6.37
C TRP A 146 15.55 0.88 -6.98
N GLU A 147 16.84 0.96 -6.65
CA GLU A 147 17.79 1.95 -7.21
C GLU A 147 17.88 1.86 -8.73
N SER A 148 17.76 0.66 -9.29
CA SER A 148 17.80 0.46 -10.74
C SER A 148 16.67 1.14 -11.51
N VAL A 149 15.57 1.51 -10.83
CA VAL A 149 14.36 2.07 -11.46
C VAL A 149 13.89 3.40 -10.84
N GLU A 150 14.35 3.78 -9.66
CA GLU A 150 13.77 4.92 -8.90
C GLU A 150 14.04 6.29 -9.53
N LEU A 151 15.15 6.42 -10.28
CA LEU A 151 15.53 7.65 -10.97
C LEU A 151 14.86 7.78 -12.35
N GLU A 152 14.16 6.73 -12.79
CA GLU A 152 13.41 6.80 -14.03
C GLU A 152 12.24 7.77 -13.91
N ARG A 153 11.89 8.42 -15.03
CA ARG A 153 10.73 9.30 -15.08
C ARG A 153 9.49 8.56 -14.61
N LYS A 154 8.74 9.18 -13.69
CA LYS A 154 7.47 8.64 -13.20
C LYS A 154 6.53 8.38 -14.37
N MET A 155 5.78 7.29 -14.29
CA MET A 155 4.74 6.98 -15.25
C MET A 155 3.57 7.93 -15.06
N GLN A 156 2.92 8.32 -16.16
CA GLN A 156 1.75 9.20 -16.11
C GLN A 156 0.66 8.53 -15.27
N GLY A 157 0.06 9.29 -14.35
CA GLY A 157 -1.00 8.80 -13.46
C GLY A 157 -0.50 8.04 -12.22
N LEU A 158 0.80 7.75 -12.09
CA LEU A 158 1.38 7.06 -10.94
C LEU A 158 2.28 7.97 -10.10
N SER A 159 2.38 7.67 -8.80
CA SER A 159 3.43 8.22 -7.94
C SER A 159 4.81 7.66 -8.36
N PRO A 160 5.93 8.27 -7.91
CA PRO A 160 7.26 7.69 -8.11
C PRO A 160 7.38 6.27 -7.53
N GLY A 161 6.88 6.03 -6.32
CA GLY A 161 6.91 4.71 -5.69
C GLY A 161 6.05 3.67 -6.41
N GLU A 162 4.87 4.06 -6.90
CA GLU A 162 4.03 3.22 -7.75
C GLU A 162 4.70 2.89 -9.08
N SER A 163 5.37 3.86 -9.69
CA SER A 163 6.12 3.67 -10.94
C SER A 163 7.27 2.68 -10.75
N ALA A 164 8.08 2.84 -9.69
CA ALA A 164 9.17 1.94 -9.37
C ALA A 164 8.66 0.51 -9.07
N THR A 165 7.60 0.39 -8.27
CA THR A 165 6.92 -0.88 -7.99
C THR A 165 6.50 -1.57 -9.29
N LEU A 166 5.83 -0.84 -10.20
CA LEU A 166 5.36 -1.40 -11.46
C LEU A 166 6.50 -1.84 -12.37
N ARG A 167 7.61 -1.08 -12.41
CA ARG A 167 8.79 -1.43 -13.21
C ARG A 167 9.40 -2.74 -12.72
N ILE A 168 9.60 -2.88 -11.40
CA ILE A 168 10.12 -4.11 -10.81
C ILE A 168 9.20 -5.29 -11.12
N LEU A 169 7.89 -5.14 -10.93
CA LEU A 169 6.92 -6.21 -11.22
C LEU A 169 6.92 -6.64 -12.70
N LYS A 170 7.30 -5.77 -13.62
CA LYS A 170 7.45 -6.10 -15.05
C LYS A 170 8.73 -6.88 -15.38
N THR A 171 9.66 -6.99 -14.44
CA THR A 171 10.97 -7.63 -14.64
C THR A 171 11.08 -9.01 -13.99
N ILE A 172 10.09 -9.42 -13.20
CA ILE A 172 10.09 -10.66 -12.41
C ILE A 172 9.11 -11.70 -12.93
#